data_AF-A0A3D0UT19-F1
#
_entry.id   AF-A0A3D0UT19-F1
#
_cell.length_a   1.000
_cell.length_b   1.000
_cell.length_c   1.000
_cell.angle_alpha   90.00
_cell.angle_beta   90.00
_cell.angle_gamma   90.00
#
_symmetry.space_group_name_H-M   'P 1'
#
loop_
_entity.id
_entity.type
_entity.pdbx_description
1 polymer ?
#
loop_
_entity_poly.entity_id
_entity_poly.type
_entity_poly.pdbx_seq_one_letter_code
_entity_poly.pdbx_strand_id
1 'polypeptide(L)'
;MDDKKEEKEEKNYEFGQNQLGDIDKKLNDEIFSVKIRALATSPDPARPKKIIDDLAKSFFQYTYTGLNGFKFKHTKDITTFAKEFIQRVFLTEDTTWNMIKSLDKKYILNIKELSSLLHFPHPRFNKNPRIKWQNYKLVAAPDNLPEDGILLGRNTYNGMKNEIRFTQEDRFRHLYIIGQTGT
;
A
#
# COMPACT_ATOMS: atom_id res chain seq x y z
N MET A 1 -11.51 49.47 6.06
CA MET A 1 -11.16 48.62 4.91
C MET A 1 -11.62 47.24 5.30
N ASP A 2 -12.75 46.84 4.72
CA ASP A 2 -13.66 45.84 5.27
C ASP A 2 -13.20 44.42 4.95
N ASP A 3 -13.02 43.61 6.00
CA ASP A 3 -12.83 42.17 5.92
C ASP A 3 -14.14 41.49 5.49
N LYS A 4 -14.29 41.27 4.18
CA LYS A 4 -15.36 40.42 3.63
C LYS A 4 -15.09 38.96 4.01
N LYS A 5 -15.80 38.47 5.03
CA LYS A 5 -16.03 37.03 5.26
C LYS A 5 -16.87 36.49 4.09
N GLU A 6 -16.29 35.61 3.27
CA GLU A 6 -17.02 34.80 2.31
C GLU A 6 -17.90 33.79 3.07
N GLU A 7 -19.21 34.05 3.13
CA GLU A 7 -20.20 33.06 3.53
C GLU A 7 -20.17 31.89 2.54
N LYS A 8 -19.87 30.68 3.03
CA LYS A 8 -20.01 29.46 2.24
C LYS A 8 -21.50 29.19 2.05
N GLU A 9 -22.01 29.44 0.85
CA GLU A 9 -23.34 29.01 0.42
C GLU A 9 -23.52 27.51 0.70
N GLU A 10 -24.46 27.16 1.58
CA GLU A 10 -24.97 25.80 1.72
C GLU A 10 -25.67 25.42 0.42
N LYS A 11 -24.96 24.71 -0.45
CA LYS A 11 -25.54 24.14 -1.66
C LYS A 11 -26.52 23.05 -1.24
N ASN A 12 -27.82 23.34 -1.33
CA ASN A 12 -28.87 22.32 -1.30
C ASN A 12 -28.69 21.42 -2.54
N TYR A 13 -28.07 20.26 -2.33
CA TYR A 13 -27.98 19.24 -3.37
C TYR A 13 -29.33 18.50 -3.41
N GLU A 14 -30.15 18.79 -4.41
CA GLU A 14 -31.30 17.94 -4.73
C GLU A 14 -30.79 16.65 -5.37
N PHE A 15 -30.70 15.58 -4.57
CA PHE A 15 -30.35 14.25 -5.07
C PHE A 15 -31.57 13.58 -5.69
N GLY A 16 -31.40 12.97 -6.86
CA GLY A 16 -32.43 12.12 -7.45
C GLY A 16 -32.69 10.88 -6.59
N GLN A 17 -33.90 10.29 -6.67
CA GLN A 17 -34.24 9.08 -5.89
C GLN A 17 -33.24 7.93 -6.07
N ASN A 18 -32.69 7.75 -7.28
CA ASN A 18 -31.68 6.72 -7.54
C ASN A 18 -30.37 6.98 -6.77
N GLN A 19 -29.96 8.25 -6.65
CA GLN A 19 -28.74 8.61 -5.91
C GLN A 19 -28.92 8.39 -4.41
N LEU A 20 -30.11 8.69 -3.87
CA LEU A 20 -30.44 8.39 -2.47
C LEU A 20 -30.40 6.89 -2.20
N GLY A 21 -31.02 6.08 -3.06
CA GLY A 21 -30.98 4.63 -2.93
C GLY A 21 -29.57 4.04 -3.02
N ASP A 22 -28.68 4.62 -3.83
CA ASP A 22 -27.29 4.20 -3.91
C ASP A 22 -26.47 4.60 -2.67
N ILE A 23 -26.77 5.74 -2.05
CA ILE A 23 -26.20 6.14 -0.75
C ILE A 23 -26.64 5.16 0.34
N ASP A 24 -27.93 4.80 0.40
CA ASP A 24 -28.44 3.85 1.38
C ASP A 24 -27.77 2.47 1.24
N LYS A 25 -27.60 1.99 0.00
CA LYS A 25 -26.84 0.76 -0.27
C LYS A 25 -25.40 0.83 0.23
N LYS A 26 -24.75 1.99 0.10
CA LYS A 26 -23.39 2.19 0.59
C LYS A 26 -23.32 2.11 2.13
N LEU A 27 -24.32 2.67 2.81
CA LEU A 27 -24.42 2.69 4.27
C LEU A 27 -24.76 1.33 4.89
N ASN A 28 -25.30 0.39 4.10
CA ASN A 28 -25.64 -0.96 4.57
C ASN A 28 -24.41 -1.84 4.87
N ASP A 29 -23.23 -1.50 4.34
CA ASP A 29 -21.99 -2.22 4.57
C ASP A 29 -21.06 -1.43 5.50
N GLU A 30 -20.04 -2.06 6.08
CA GLU A 30 -19.08 -1.38 6.95
C GLU A 30 -18.30 -0.30 6.20
N ILE A 31 -18.19 0.86 6.85
CA ILE A 31 -17.58 2.07 6.29
C ILE A 31 -16.20 2.29 6.89
N PHE A 32 -15.23 2.59 6.02
CA PHE A 32 -13.85 2.86 6.38
C PHE A 32 -13.42 4.25 5.92
N SER A 33 -12.59 4.89 6.75
CA SER A 33 -11.86 6.08 6.34
C SER A 33 -10.57 5.67 5.63
N VAL A 34 -10.48 5.97 4.34
CA VAL A 34 -9.42 5.51 3.46
C VAL A 34 -8.58 6.69 2.97
N LYS A 35 -7.25 6.51 3.00
CA LYS A 35 -6.28 7.42 2.41
C LYS A 35 -5.46 6.66 1.38
N ILE A 36 -5.60 7.04 0.11
CA ILE A 36 -4.85 6.46 -1.00
C ILE A 36 -3.65 7.35 -1.30
N ARG A 37 -2.45 6.79 -1.25
CA ARG A 37 -1.19 7.46 -1.60
C ARG A 37 -0.46 6.60 -2.63
N ALA A 38 0.15 7.23 -3.63
CA ALA A 38 0.96 6.55 -4.63
C ALA A 38 2.31 7.25 -4.75
N LEU A 39 3.38 6.45 -4.87
CA LEU A 39 4.74 6.91 -5.09
C LEU A 39 5.34 6.06 -6.21
N ALA A 40 5.98 6.72 -7.18
CA ALA A 40 6.65 6.04 -8.29
C ALA A 40 8.10 6.52 -8.37
N THR A 41 9.02 5.59 -8.64
CA THR A 41 10.44 5.86 -8.84
C THR A 41 10.89 5.25 -10.17
N SER A 42 11.84 5.88 -10.85
CA SER A 42 12.40 5.39 -12.10
C SER A 42 13.80 5.97 -12.34
N PRO A 43 14.71 5.25 -13.03
CA PRO A 43 15.97 5.81 -13.49
C PRO A 43 15.81 6.95 -14.50
N ASP A 44 14.70 6.93 -15.27
CA ASP A 44 14.36 8.00 -16.21
C ASP A 44 13.55 9.09 -15.50
N PRO A 45 13.99 10.36 -15.50
CA PRO A 45 13.32 11.45 -14.79
C PRO A 45 11.89 11.74 -15.29
N ALA A 46 11.54 11.43 -16.55
CA ALA A 46 10.21 11.73 -17.10
C ALA A 46 9.16 10.66 -16.76
N ARG A 47 9.61 9.42 -16.50
CA ARG A 47 8.74 8.24 -16.34
C ARG A 47 7.87 8.24 -15.08
N PRO A 48 8.32 8.66 -13.88
CA PRO A 48 7.52 8.62 -12.66
C PRO A 48 6.22 9.41 -12.76
N LYS A 49 6.30 10.62 -13.34
CA LYS A 49 5.14 11.48 -13.56
C LYS A 49 4.09 10.78 -14.42
N LYS A 50 4.52 10.17 -15.53
CA LYS A 50 3.65 9.41 -16.42
C LYS A 50 2.98 8.24 -15.70
N ILE A 51 3.72 7.48 -14.89
CA ILE A 51 3.16 6.36 -14.10
C ILE A 51 2.06 6.86 -13.16
N ILE A 52 2.30 7.97 -12.45
CA ILE A 52 1.30 8.53 -11.52
C ILE A 52 0.09 9.08 -12.28
N ASP A 53 0.28 9.74 -13.42
CA ASP A 53 -0.81 10.27 -14.22
C ASP A 53 -1.66 9.14 -14.85
N ASP A 54 -1.03 8.07 -15.33
CA ASP A 54 -1.72 6.90 -15.87
C ASP A 54 -2.47 6.13 -14.76
N LEU A 55 -1.88 6.04 -13.56
CA LEU A 55 -2.56 5.50 -12.38
C LEU A 55 -3.76 6.38 -12.00
N ALA A 56 -3.62 7.70 -11.94
CA ALA A 56 -4.73 8.59 -11.62
C ALA A 56 -5.88 8.44 -12.63
N LYS A 57 -5.56 8.25 -13.92
CA LYS A 57 -6.56 8.01 -14.96
C LYS A 57 -7.33 6.70 -14.78
N SER A 58 -6.68 5.63 -14.33
CA SER A 58 -7.37 4.34 -14.13
C SER A 58 -8.47 4.42 -13.07
N PHE A 59 -8.37 5.37 -12.13
CA PHE A 59 -9.37 5.57 -11.09
C PHE A 59 -10.60 6.37 -11.56
N PHE A 60 -10.57 6.99 -12.75
CA PHE A 60 -11.74 7.70 -13.27
C PHE A 60 -12.95 6.79 -13.45
N GLN A 61 -12.75 5.49 -13.65
CA GLN A 61 -13.84 4.51 -13.75
C GLN A 61 -14.71 4.42 -12.49
N TYR A 62 -14.21 4.87 -11.34
CA TYR A 62 -14.94 4.92 -10.07
C TYR A 62 -15.61 6.29 -9.82
N THR A 63 -15.61 7.18 -10.81
CA THR A 63 -16.27 8.49 -10.69
C THR A 63 -17.76 8.32 -10.94
N TYR A 64 -18.57 8.59 -9.91
CA TYR A 64 -20.01 8.68 -10.06
C TYR A 64 -20.38 10.14 -10.39
N THR A 65 -20.96 10.37 -11.57
CA THR A 65 -21.33 11.71 -12.03
C THR A 65 -22.32 12.37 -11.07
N GLY A 66 -21.96 13.54 -10.54
CA GLY A 66 -22.80 14.26 -9.57
C GLY A 66 -22.71 13.74 -8.12
N LEU A 67 -21.94 12.69 -7.84
CA LEU A 67 -21.63 12.20 -6.49
C LEU A 67 -20.11 12.14 -6.26
N ASN A 68 -19.64 11.08 -5.61
CA ASN A 68 -18.25 10.89 -5.22
C ASN A 68 -17.37 10.43 -6.39
N GLY A 69 -16.10 10.82 -6.34
CA GLY A 69 -15.07 10.37 -7.27
C GLY A 69 -13.68 10.65 -6.72
N PHE A 70 -12.69 9.91 -7.21
CA PHE A 70 -11.31 10.10 -6.79
C PHE A 70 -10.68 11.31 -7.47
N LYS A 71 -10.08 12.18 -6.67
CA LYS A 71 -9.27 13.32 -7.11
C LYS A 71 -7.84 13.14 -6.60
N PHE A 72 -6.91 12.95 -7.52
CA PHE A 72 -5.49 12.86 -7.23
C PHE A 72 -4.88 14.26 -7.21
N LYS A 73 -4.06 14.54 -6.20
CA LYS A 73 -3.32 15.79 -6.08
C LYS A 73 -1.84 15.47 -5.99
N HIS A 74 -1.04 16.11 -6.84
CA HIS A 74 0.41 16.04 -6.76
C HIS A 74 0.90 16.75 -5.50
N THR A 75 1.80 16.10 -4.77
CA THR A 75 2.44 16.72 -3.59
C THR A 75 3.43 17.78 -4.05
N LYS A 76 3.54 18.87 -3.27
CA LYS A 76 4.58 19.89 -3.46
C LYS A 76 5.87 19.49 -2.77
N ASP A 77 5.77 18.83 -1.62
CA ASP A 77 6.90 18.33 -0.85
C ASP A 77 6.94 16.79 -0.95
N ILE A 78 7.90 16.30 -1.73
CA ILE A 78 8.10 14.86 -1.95
C ILE A 78 8.76 14.21 -0.73
N THR A 79 9.61 14.93 -0.02
CA THR A 79 10.37 14.39 1.13
C THR A 79 9.44 14.09 2.29
N THR A 80 8.59 15.04 2.66
CA THR A 80 7.58 14.85 3.70
C THR A 80 6.57 13.78 3.28
N PHE A 81 6.10 13.81 2.03
CA PHE A 81 5.18 12.79 1.51
C PHE A 81 5.78 11.39 1.55
N ALA A 82 7.04 11.21 1.16
CA ALA A 82 7.73 9.93 1.18
C ALA A 82 7.89 9.41 2.63
N LYS A 83 8.24 10.29 3.58
CA LYS A 83 8.32 9.94 5.00
C LYS A 83 6.97 9.47 5.52
N GLU A 84 5.89 10.22 5.28
CA GLU A 84 4.53 9.84 5.68
C GLU A 84 4.05 8.55 5.02
N PHE A 85 4.41 8.34 3.74
CA PHE A 85 4.09 7.13 2.99
C PHE A 85 4.76 5.91 3.60
N ILE A 86 6.07 5.99 3.88
CA ILE A 86 6.86 4.90 4.49
C ILE A 86 6.38 4.61 5.91
N GLN A 87 6.14 5.65 6.71
CA GLN A 87 5.67 5.51 8.09
C GLN A 87 4.18 5.12 8.19
N ARG A 88 3.47 5.04 7.05
CA ARG A 88 2.03 4.70 6.98
C ARG A 88 1.17 5.58 7.88
N VAL A 89 1.54 6.86 8.00
CA VAL A 89 0.88 7.78 8.93
C VAL A 89 -0.48 8.20 8.36
N PHE A 90 -1.55 7.81 9.04
CA PHE A 90 -2.93 8.19 8.69
C PHE A 90 -3.26 9.63 9.12
N LEU A 91 -2.59 10.12 10.17
CA LEU A 91 -2.81 11.41 10.82
C LEU A 91 -1.54 12.27 10.74
N THR A 92 -1.50 13.19 9.79
CA THR A 92 -0.66 14.39 9.87
C THR A 92 -1.66 15.54 9.70
N GLU A 93 -1.80 16.51 10.60
CA GLU A 93 -0.77 17.25 11.34
C GLU A 93 -1.31 17.74 12.71
N ASP A 94 -0.40 17.90 13.68
CA ASP A 94 -0.56 18.19 15.13
C ASP A 94 -1.22 19.53 15.52
N THR A 95 -2.08 20.11 14.70
CA THR A 95 -2.83 21.33 15.05
C THR A 95 -4.32 21.07 15.02
N THR A 96 -5.00 21.37 16.12
CA THR A 96 -6.48 21.29 16.26
C THR A 96 -7.22 21.96 15.10
N TRP A 97 -6.67 23.04 14.55
CA TRP A 97 -7.19 23.72 13.35
C TRP A 97 -6.99 22.95 12.04
N ASN A 98 -5.83 22.32 11.84
CA ASN A 98 -5.55 21.53 10.63
C ASN A 98 -6.27 20.18 10.65
N MET A 99 -6.56 19.64 11.84
CA MET A 99 -7.40 18.44 12.01
C MET A 99 -8.81 18.67 11.44
N ILE A 100 -9.44 19.81 11.75
CA ILE A 100 -10.76 20.19 11.21
C ILE A 100 -10.71 20.34 9.68
N LYS A 101 -9.62 20.91 9.16
CA LYS A 101 -9.41 21.08 7.70
C LYS A 101 -9.06 19.77 6.97
N SER A 102 -8.62 18.72 7.68
CA SER A 102 -8.24 17.42 7.10
C SER A 102 -9.39 16.41 7.06
N LEU A 103 -10.46 16.62 7.84
CA LEU A 103 -11.68 15.82 7.77
C LEU A 103 -12.25 15.80 6.34
N ASP A 104 -12.10 16.91 5.63
CA ASP A 104 -12.50 17.12 4.23
C ASP A 104 -11.67 16.35 3.18
N LYS A 105 -10.59 15.66 3.58
CA LYS A 105 -9.63 15.04 2.64
C LYS A 105 -9.55 13.53 2.74
N LYS A 106 -10.49 12.88 3.42
CA LYS A 106 -10.51 11.42 3.56
C LYS A 106 -11.59 10.85 2.66
N TYR A 107 -11.27 9.75 1.97
CA TYR A 107 -12.29 9.02 1.22
C TYR A 107 -13.05 8.12 2.19
N ILE A 108 -14.38 8.14 2.08
CA ILE A 108 -15.25 7.24 2.83
C ILE A 108 -15.65 6.14 1.86
N LEU A 109 -15.18 4.92 2.12
CA LEU A 109 -15.44 3.76 1.27
C LEU A 109 -16.01 2.62 2.10
N ASN A 110 -16.96 1.88 1.55
CA ASN A 110 -17.43 0.65 2.17
C ASN A 110 -16.55 -0.55 1.77
N ILE A 111 -16.79 -1.70 2.38
CA ILE A 111 -16.01 -2.91 2.11
C ILE A 111 -16.05 -3.36 0.63
N LYS A 112 -17.20 -3.20 -0.05
CA LYS A 112 -17.38 -3.59 -1.46
C LYS A 112 -16.57 -2.67 -2.39
N GLU A 113 -16.62 -1.36 -2.15
CA GLU A 113 -15.82 -0.38 -2.86
C GLU A 113 -14.32 -0.61 -2.63
N LEU A 114 -13.91 -0.86 -1.39
CA LEU A 114 -12.50 -1.13 -1.08
C LEU A 114 -11.99 -2.41 -1.75
N SER A 115 -12.80 -3.47 -1.74
CA SER A 115 -12.50 -4.72 -2.45
C SER A 115 -12.29 -4.46 -3.94
N SER A 116 -13.12 -3.62 -4.56
CA SER A 116 -12.97 -3.27 -5.98
C SER A 116 -11.67 -2.53 -6.32
N LEU A 117 -11.05 -1.83 -5.35
CA LEU A 117 -9.81 -1.08 -5.52
C LEU A 117 -8.57 -1.95 -5.34
N LEU A 118 -8.57 -2.81 -4.32
CA LEU A 118 -7.43 -3.63 -3.95
C LEU A 118 -7.87 -5.05 -3.66
N HIS A 119 -7.33 -5.97 -4.45
CA HIS A 119 -7.40 -7.39 -4.17
C HIS A 119 -6.00 -7.87 -3.80
N PHE A 120 -5.90 -8.58 -2.68
CA PHE A 120 -4.64 -9.21 -2.33
C PHE A 120 -4.31 -10.28 -3.37
N PRO A 121 -3.12 -10.23 -3.97
CA PRO A 121 -2.74 -11.22 -4.96
C PRO A 121 -2.69 -12.59 -4.27
N HIS A 122 -3.47 -13.54 -4.80
CA HIS A 122 -3.49 -14.91 -4.31
C HIS A 122 -3.11 -15.88 -5.45
N PRO A 123 -2.11 -16.77 -5.30
CA PRO A 123 -1.61 -17.63 -6.39
C PRO A 123 -2.70 -18.47 -7.07
N ARG A 124 -3.71 -18.89 -6.31
CA ARG A 124 -4.86 -19.67 -6.82
C ARG A 124 -5.76 -18.86 -7.77
N PHE A 125 -5.90 -17.56 -7.55
CA PHE A 125 -6.87 -16.71 -8.26
C PHE A 125 -6.18 -15.77 -9.26
N ASN A 126 -4.95 -15.33 -8.98
CA ASN A 126 -4.18 -14.43 -9.82
C ASN A 126 -3.10 -15.22 -10.59
N LYS A 127 -3.40 -15.63 -11.82
CA LYS A 127 -2.46 -16.38 -12.68
C LYS A 127 -1.57 -15.50 -13.57
N ASN A 128 -1.50 -14.19 -13.30
CA ASN A 128 -0.74 -13.27 -14.14
C ASN A 128 0.77 -13.54 -13.99
N PRO A 129 1.50 -13.90 -15.07
CA PRO A 129 2.93 -14.22 -15.02
C PRO A 129 3.81 -12.99 -14.69
N ARG A 130 3.26 -11.78 -14.76
CA ARG A 130 3.99 -10.55 -14.37
C ARG A 130 4.08 -10.36 -12.85
N ILE A 131 3.33 -11.13 -12.07
CA ILE A 131 3.46 -11.13 -10.61
C ILE A 131 4.61 -12.06 -10.25
N LYS A 132 5.66 -11.50 -9.64
CA LYS A 132 6.79 -12.29 -9.12
C LYS A 132 6.34 -13.00 -7.84
N TRP A 133 5.92 -14.25 -7.98
CA TRP A 133 5.55 -15.09 -6.86
C TRP A 133 6.78 -15.63 -6.14
N GLN A 134 6.66 -15.78 -4.83
CA GLN A 134 7.63 -16.51 -4.04
C GLN A 134 7.33 -18.01 -4.16
N ASN A 135 8.23 -18.76 -4.80
CA ASN A 135 8.00 -20.18 -5.12
C ASN A 135 8.19 -21.12 -3.92
N TYR A 136 8.82 -20.65 -2.85
CA TYR A 136 9.17 -21.46 -1.70
C TYR A 136 9.05 -20.66 -0.40
N LYS A 137 8.68 -21.34 0.68
CA LYS A 137 8.62 -20.74 2.01
C LYS A 137 10.04 -20.44 2.48
N LEU A 138 10.30 -19.19 2.85
CA LEU A 138 11.53 -18.79 3.53
C LEU A 138 11.38 -19.06 5.02
N VAL A 139 12.44 -19.54 5.65
CA VAL A 139 12.50 -19.78 7.10
C VAL A 139 13.73 -19.07 7.64
N ALA A 140 13.59 -18.43 8.80
CA ALA A 140 14.71 -17.82 9.49
C ALA A 140 15.79 -18.86 9.80
N ALA A 141 17.04 -18.40 9.85
CA ALA A 141 18.10 -19.25 10.39
C ALA A 141 17.87 -19.46 11.90
N PRO A 142 18.34 -20.57 12.48
CA PRO A 142 18.36 -20.76 13.94
C PRO A 142 19.13 -19.61 14.62
N ASP A 143 18.81 -19.31 15.88
CA ASP A 143 19.50 -18.25 16.63
C ASP A 143 20.92 -18.67 17.05
N ASN A 144 21.16 -19.97 17.22
CA ASN A 144 22.41 -20.54 17.69
C ASN A 144 23.39 -20.89 16.54
N LEU A 145 23.58 -19.96 15.60
CA LEU A 145 24.53 -20.18 14.51
C LEU A 145 25.98 -20.10 15.01
N PRO A 146 26.85 -21.01 14.54
CA PRO A 146 28.28 -20.90 14.80
C PRO A 146 28.91 -19.74 14.00
N GLU A 147 29.86 -19.03 14.62
CA GLU A 147 30.60 -17.92 13.99
C GLU A 147 31.84 -18.41 13.23
N ASP A 148 32.35 -19.59 13.59
CA ASP A 148 33.57 -20.18 13.07
C ASP A 148 33.30 -21.43 12.22
N GLY A 149 34.36 -21.93 11.59
CA GLY A 149 34.29 -23.09 10.70
C GLY A 149 34.03 -22.75 9.23
N ILE A 150 33.65 -23.76 8.47
CA ILE A 150 33.57 -23.72 7.00
C ILE A 150 32.23 -23.13 6.59
N LEU A 151 32.24 -22.09 5.74
CA LEU A 151 31.02 -21.50 5.20
C LEU A 151 30.31 -22.50 4.25
N LEU A 152 29.10 -22.93 4.62
CA LEU A 152 28.25 -23.77 3.76
C LEU A 152 27.39 -22.94 2.83
N GLY A 153 26.91 -21.80 3.31
CA GLY A 153 26.01 -20.95 2.55
C GLY A 153 25.50 -19.77 3.36
N ARG A 154 24.49 -19.09 2.81
CA ARG A 154 23.87 -17.93 3.45
C ARG A 154 22.37 -18.11 3.48
N ASN A 155 21.77 -18.00 4.67
CA ASN A 155 20.34 -17.84 4.80
C ASN A 155 20.01 -16.35 4.61
N THR A 156 19.12 -16.04 3.66
CA THR A 156 18.58 -14.69 3.52
C THR A 156 17.12 -14.69 3.93
N TYR A 157 16.82 -14.08 5.08
CA TYR A 157 15.46 -13.99 5.62
C TYR A 157 15.17 -12.56 6.03
N ASN A 158 14.03 -12.00 5.56
CA ASN A 158 13.62 -10.62 5.82
C ASN A 158 14.70 -9.55 5.51
N GLY A 159 15.54 -9.79 4.50
CA GLY A 159 16.63 -8.88 4.11
C GLY A 159 17.90 -8.99 4.96
N MET A 160 17.87 -9.74 6.07
CA MET A 160 19.06 -10.10 6.83
C MET A 160 19.75 -11.30 6.18
N LYS A 161 21.08 -11.24 6.06
CA LYS A 161 21.91 -12.32 5.54
C LYS A 161 22.69 -12.93 6.70
N ASN A 162 22.36 -14.16 7.05
CA ASN A 162 23.05 -14.93 8.08
C ASN A 162 23.95 -15.96 7.40
N GLU A 163 25.23 -15.99 7.78
CA GLU A 163 26.16 -17.00 7.30
C GLU A 163 25.95 -18.32 8.05
N ILE A 164 25.84 -19.41 7.30
CA ILE A 164 25.68 -20.76 7.86
C ILE A 164 27.04 -21.44 7.77
N ARG A 165 27.62 -21.74 8.93
CA ARG A 165 28.96 -22.33 9.04
C ARG A 165 28.89 -23.73 9.62
N PHE A 166 29.90 -24.52 9.29
CA PHE A 166 30.06 -25.90 9.72
C PHE A 166 31.30 -26.00 10.60
N THR A 167 31.07 -26.19 11.89
CA THR A 167 32.14 -26.24 12.90
C THR A 167 33.00 -27.50 12.74
N GLN A 168 34.15 -27.54 13.41
CA GLN A 168 34.98 -28.74 13.42
C GLN A 168 34.28 -29.93 14.12
N GLU A 169 33.50 -29.67 15.14
CA GLU A 169 32.76 -30.69 15.89
C GLU A 169 31.62 -31.30 15.06
N ASP A 170 30.93 -30.48 14.27
CA ASP A 170 29.86 -30.96 13.38
C ASP A 170 30.38 -31.88 12.28
N ARG A 171 31.66 -31.78 11.89
CA ARG A 171 32.28 -32.68 10.89
C ARG A 171 32.33 -34.14 11.34
N PHE A 172 32.21 -34.41 12.64
CA PHE A 172 32.14 -35.77 13.16
C PHE A 172 30.72 -36.34 13.18
N ARG A 173 29.71 -35.53 12.83
CA ARG A 173 28.29 -35.93 12.82
C ARG A 173 27.84 -36.23 11.39
N HIS A 174 26.81 -37.07 11.25
CA HIS A 174 26.21 -37.34 9.94
C HIS A 174 25.48 -36.11 9.40
N LEU A 175 25.83 -35.71 8.19
CA LEU A 175 25.21 -34.61 7.44
C LEU A 175 24.19 -35.18 6.44
N TYR A 176 22.97 -34.65 6.46
CA TYR A 176 21.95 -34.93 5.46
C TYR A 176 21.70 -33.68 4.62
N ILE A 177 21.65 -33.86 3.29
CA ILE A 177 21.28 -32.82 2.34
C ILE A 177 19.97 -33.26 1.68
N ILE A 178 18.92 -32.46 1.83
CA ILE A 178 17.61 -32.72 1.26
C ILE A 178 17.34 -31.66 0.19
N GLY A 179 17.11 -32.09 -1.04
CA GLY A 179 16.81 -31.23 -2.18
C GLY A 179 15.94 -31.94 -3.21
N GLN A 180 15.22 -31.17 -4.02
CA GLN A 180 14.49 -31.68 -5.18
C GLN A 180 15.45 -31.73 -6.39
N THR A 181 15.24 -32.67 -7.30
CA THR A 181 16.04 -32.75 -8.53
C THR A 181 15.91 -31.47 -9.37
N GLY A 182 17.05 -30.92 -9.83
CA GLY A 182 17.09 -29.74 -10.71
C GLY A 182 17.05 -28.38 -10.00
N THR A 183 17.30 -28.32 -8.68
CA THR A 183 17.43 -27.07 -7.91
C THR A 183 18.83 -26.50 -7.91
#